data_AF-A0A947Q1D7-F1
#
_entry.id   AF-A0A947Q1D7-F1
#
_cell.length_a   1.000
_cell.length_b   1.000
_cell.length_c   1.000
_cell.angle_alpha   90.00
_cell.angle_beta   90.00
_cell.angle_gamma   90.00
#
_symmetry.space_group_name_H-M   'P 1'
#
loop_
_entity.id
_entity.type
_entity.pdbx_description
1 polymer ?
#
loop_
_entity_poly.entity_id
_entity_poly.type
_entity_poly.pdbx_seq_one_letter_code
_entity_poly.pdbx_strand_id
1 'polypeptide(L)'
;MSKAFTKESDGDNEDDLDDVDPLPSDTRNFMTPHGYETLQTELRFLLREERPRITEIVSWAAGNGDRSENGDYLYNKKRLREIDRRIRYLTKR
;
A
#
# COMPACT_ATOMS: atom_id res chain seq x y z
N MET A 1 -28.43 12.46 31.64
CA MET A 1 -26.96 12.56 31.84
C MET A 1 -26.40 11.16 31.99
N SER A 2 -26.11 10.51 30.86
CA SER A 2 -25.38 9.25 30.81
C SER A 2 -24.52 9.32 29.57
N LYS A 3 -23.21 9.40 29.83
CA LYS A 3 -22.13 9.70 28.90
C LYS A 3 -22.12 8.71 27.74
N ALA A 4 -21.93 9.29 26.56
CA ALA A 4 -21.54 8.60 25.35
C ALA A 4 -20.28 7.76 25.60
N PHE A 5 -20.37 6.49 25.20
CA PHE A 5 -19.21 5.66 24.93
C PHE A 5 -19.57 4.75 23.75
N THR A 6 -19.95 5.36 22.63
CA THR A 6 -19.76 4.71 21.33
C THR A 6 -18.26 4.75 21.09
N LYS A 7 -17.64 3.62 21.35
CA LYS A 7 -16.32 3.27 20.83
C LYS A 7 -16.46 3.28 19.31
N GLU A 8 -16.23 4.44 18.69
CA GLU A 8 -15.91 4.50 17.27
C GLU A 8 -14.74 3.54 17.09
N SER A 9 -15.01 2.44 16.41
CA SER A 9 -13.96 1.58 15.91
C SER A 9 -13.22 2.38 14.84
N ASP A 10 -12.24 3.17 15.26
CA ASP A 10 -11.07 3.47 14.42
C ASP A 10 -10.24 2.18 14.30
N GLY A 11 -10.91 1.11 13.87
CA GLY A 11 -10.28 0.00 13.22
C GLY A 11 -9.91 0.55 11.86
N ASP A 12 -8.62 0.81 11.70
CA ASP A 12 -7.89 1.04 10.46
C ASP A 12 -8.05 -0.21 9.54
N ASN A 13 -9.30 -0.63 9.26
CA ASN A 13 -9.68 -1.64 8.29
C ASN A 13 -9.54 -1.05 6.86
N GLU A 14 -8.50 -0.25 6.62
CA GLU A 14 -8.06 0.11 5.27
C GLU A 14 -7.46 -1.09 4.53
N ASP A 15 -7.19 -2.20 5.23
CA ASP A 15 -6.79 -3.49 4.64
C ASP A 15 -7.96 -4.22 3.96
N ASP A 16 -9.22 -3.88 4.26
CA ASP A 16 -10.43 -4.50 3.70
C ASP A 16 -10.97 -3.78 2.44
N LEU A 17 -10.36 -2.67 2.01
CA LEU A 17 -10.86 -1.85 0.88
C LEU A 17 -10.30 -2.24 -0.51
N ASP A 18 -9.44 -3.27 -0.59
CA ASP A 18 -8.71 -3.62 -1.83
C ASP A 18 -8.99 -5.05 -2.34
N ASP A 19 -10.20 -5.56 -2.13
CA ASP A 19 -10.74 -6.54 -3.07
C ASP A 19 -11.11 -5.78 -4.34
N VAL A 20 -10.08 -5.54 -5.19
CA VAL A 20 -10.29 -5.14 -6.58
C VAL A 20 -11.23 -6.19 -7.16
N ASP A 21 -12.49 -5.81 -7.41
CA ASP A 21 -13.51 -6.74 -7.87
C ASP A 21 -12.93 -7.55 -9.03
N PRO A 22 -12.87 -8.89 -8.90
CA PRO A 22 -12.32 -9.70 -9.95
C PRO A 22 -13.11 -9.41 -11.22
N LEU A 23 -12.39 -9.20 -12.32
CA LEU A 23 -13.04 -9.06 -13.61
C LEU A 23 -13.98 -10.25 -13.81
N PRO A 24 -15.21 -10.04 -14.34
CA PRO A 24 -16.12 -11.13 -14.62
C PRO A 24 -15.40 -12.21 -15.42
N SER A 25 -15.60 -13.48 -15.07
CA SER A 25 -14.87 -14.62 -15.63
C SER A 25 -14.92 -14.73 -17.16
N ASP A 26 -15.90 -14.07 -17.79
CA ASP A 26 -16.12 -14.05 -19.24
C ASP A 26 -15.43 -12.86 -19.94
N THR A 27 -14.69 -12.02 -19.22
CA THR A 27 -14.02 -10.84 -19.78
C THR A 27 -12.53 -11.10 -19.98
N ARG A 28 -12.04 -10.98 -21.22
CA ARG A 28 -10.60 -11.04 -21.50
C ARG A 28 -9.97 -9.67 -21.30
N ASN A 29 -8.95 -9.59 -20.43
CA ASN A 29 -8.20 -8.36 -20.15
C ASN A 29 -7.16 -8.10 -21.27
N PHE A 30 -7.61 -7.58 -22.41
CA PHE A 30 -6.71 -7.25 -23.52
C PHE A 30 -5.80 -6.06 -23.17
N MET A 31 -4.51 -6.21 -23.45
CA MET A 31 -3.50 -5.18 -23.21
C MET A 31 -2.57 -5.06 -24.41
N THR A 32 -2.13 -3.83 -24.70
CA THR A 32 -1.10 -3.62 -25.73
C THR A 32 0.26 -4.07 -25.20
N PRO A 33 1.20 -4.52 -26.06
CA PRO A 33 2.55 -4.87 -25.63
C PRO A 33 3.25 -3.74 -24.87
N HIS A 34 3.09 -2.50 -25.35
CA HIS A 34 3.65 -1.31 -24.70
C HIS A 34 3.03 -1.06 -23.31
N GLY A 35 1.72 -1.26 -23.15
CA GLY A 35 1.06 -1.16 -21.86
C GLY A 35 1.61 -2.18 -20.86
N TYR A 36 1.81 -3.41 -21.32
CA TYR A 36 2.40 -4.47 -20.50
C TYR A 36 3.83 -4.14 -20.05
N GLU A 37 4.68 -3.68 -20.98
CA GLU A 37 6.06 -3.29 -20.67
C GLU A 37 6.13 -2.16 -19.64
N THR A 38 5.21 -1.19 -19.73
CA THR A 38 5.13 -0.07 -18.79
C THR A 38 4.78 -0.56 -17.38
N LEU A 39 3.74 -1.38 -17.25
CA LEU A 39 3.31 -1.94 -15.97
C LEU A 39 4.38 -2.86 -15.37
N GLN A 40 5.05 -3.66 -16.21
CA GLN A 40 6.12 -4.54 -15.77
C GLN A 40 7.35 -3.74 -15.31
N THR A 41 7.66 -2.62 -15.96
CA THR A 41 8.75 -1.72 -15.56
C THR A 41 8.45 -1.06 -14.23
N GLU A 42 7.22 -0.56 -14.06
CA GLU A 42 6.75 0.00 -12.79
C GLU A 42 6.83 -1.05 -11.66
N LEU A 43 6.33 -2.26 -11.88
CA LEU A 43 6.38 -3.35 -10.90
C LEU A 43 7.83 -3.67 -10.49
N ARG A 44 8.76 -3.75 -11.46
CA ARG A 44 10.18 -3.99 -11.18
C ARG A 44 10.79 -2.88 -10.34
N PHE A 45 10.49 -1.62 -10.66
CA PHE A 45 10.98 -0.46 -9.92
C PHE A 45 10.48 -0.47 -8.48
N LEU A 46 9.17 -0.68 -8.28
CA LEU A 46 8.56 -0.74 -6.95
C LEU A 46 9.19 -1.84 -6.10
N LEU A 47 9.40 -3.04 -6.66
CA LEU A 47 9.96 -4.18 -5.93
C LEU A 47 11.45 -4.06 -5.64
N ARG A 48 12.25 -3.59 -6.59
CA ARG A 48 13.72 -3.63 -6.50
C ARG A 48 14.34 -2.35 -5.94
N GLU A 49 13.65 -1.22 -6.07
CA GLU A 49 14.23 0.08 -5.73
C GLU A 49 13.43 0.79 -4.64
N GLU A 50 12.14 1.06 -4.90
CA GLU A 50 11.38 1.95 -4.03
C GLU A 50 11.00 1.29 -2.70
N ARG A 51 10.44 0.08 -2.74
CA ARG A 51 10.00 -0.63 -1.53
C ARG A 51 11.15 -0.90 -0.56
N PRO A 52 12.34 -1.40 -0.98
CA PRO A 52 13.47 -1.59 -0.08
C PRO A 52 13.93 -0.27 0.54
N ARG A 53 14.07 0.79 -0.26
CA ARG A 53 14.48 2.13 0.21
C ARG A 53 13.54 2.68 1.27
N ILE A 54 12.23 2.61 1.05
CA ILE A 54 11.25 3.08 2.04
C ILE A 54 11.29 2.20 3.30
N THR A 55 11.47 0.89 3.16
CA THR A 55 11.58 -0.03 4.30
C THR A 55 12.79 0.31 5.17
N GLU A 56 13.93 0.63 4.58
CA GLU A 56 15.13 1.09 5.29
C GLU A 56 14.87 2.38 6.06
N ILE A 57 14.22 3.37 5.44
CA ILE A 57 13.87 4.65 6.08
C ILE A 57 12.91 4.41 7.25
N VAL A 58 11.87 3.58 7.08
CA VAL A 58 10.94 3.23 8.16
C VAL A 58 11.67 2.54 9.31
N SER A 59 12.57 1.60 8.99
CA SER A 59 13.35 0.88 10.01
C SER A 59 14.26 1.82 10.79
N TRP A 60 14.92 2.76 10.11
CA TRP A 60 15.77 3.76 10.74
C TRP A 60 14.95 4.72 11.61
N ALA A 61 13.86 5.26 11.07
CA ALA A 61 12.97 6.17 11.80
C ALA A 61 12.35 5.50 13.03
N ALA A 62 12.03 4.21 12.95
CA ALA A 62 11.52 3.42 14.08
C ALA A 62 12.54 3.24 15.21
N GLY A 63 13.84 3.43 14.95
CA GLY A 63 14.91 3.40 15.95
C GLY A 63 15.18 4.75 16.62
N ASN A 64 14.64 5.85 16.08
CA ASN A 64 15.00 7.22 16.45
C ASN A 64 14.00 7.92 17.40
N GLY A 65 13.30 7.17 18.25
CA GLY A 65 12.41 7.72 19.27
C GLY A 65 11.01 7.11 19.25
N ASP A 66 10.03 7.86 19.75
CA ASP A 66 8.64 7.40 19.74
C ASP A 66 8.06 7.45 18.32
N ARG A 67 7.43 6.34 17.92
CA ARG A 67 6.84 6.14 16.60
C ARG A 67 5.61 6.99 16.37
N SER A 68 4.92 7.37 17.45
CA SER A 68 3.68 8.18 17.35
C SER A 68 3.97 9.66 17.07
N GLU A 69 5.15 10.15 17.48
CA GLU A 69 5.58 11.54 17.31
C GLU A 69 6.53 11.73 16.12
N ASN A 70 7.16 10.64 15.64
CA ASN A 70 8.09 10.71 14.53
C ASN A 70 7.35 10.83 13.17
N GLY A 71 7.35 12.05 12.62
CA GLY A 71 6.77 12.34 11.31
C GLY A 71 7.36 11.53 10.15
N ASP A 72 8.67 11.24 10.17
CA ASP A 72 9.32 10.43 9.14
C ASP A 72 8.82 9.00 9.18
N TYR A 73 8.63 8.44 10.38
CA TYR A 73 8.06 7.11 10.52
C TYR A 73 6.64 7.05 9.97
N LEU A 74 5.76 7.98 10.37
CA LEU A 74 4.37 8.00 9.94
C LEU A 74 4.23 8.16 8.42
N TYR A 75 4.96 9.12 7.84
CA TYR A 75 4.90 9.38 6.41
C TYR A 75 5.42 8.19 5.59
N ASN A 76 6.61 7.68 5.92
CA ASN A 76 7.20 6.57 5.17
C ASN A 76 6.41 5.27 5.38
N LYS A 77 5.77 5.09 6.55
CA LYS A 77 4.87 3.95 6.78
C LYS A 77 3.62 4.02 5.89
N LYS A 78 3.03 5.20 5.72
CA LYS A 78 1.94 5.40 4.75
C LYS A 78 2.40 5.09 3.33
N ARG A 79 3.56 5.63 2.92
CA ARG A 79 4.13 5.37 1.59
C ARG A 79 4.40 3.88 1.33
N LEU A 80 4.89 3.16 2.33
CA LEU A 80 5.11 1.72 2.23
C LEU A 80 3.81 0.96 1.93
N ARG A 81 2.70 1.34 2.57
CA ARG A 81 1.38 0.74 2.30
C ARG A 81 0.89 1.04 0.88
N GLU A 82 1.06 2.27 0.41
CA GLU A 82 0.71 2.66 -0.97
C GLU A 82 1.48 1.81 -2.01
N ILE A 83 2.79 1.59 -1.77
CA ILE A 83 3.63 0.74 -2.63
C ILE A 83 3.15 -0.71 -2.61
N ASP A 84 2.88 -1.27 -1.43
CA ASP A 84 2.40 -2.65 -1.29
C ASP A 84 1.02 -2.84 -1.98
N ARG A 85 0.12 -1.85 -1.85
CA ARG A 85 -1.17 -1.82 -2.57
C ARG A 85 -0.96 -1.81 -4.09
N ARG A 86 -0.05 -0.96 -4.58
CA ARG A 86 0.24 -0.87 -6.02
C ARG A 86 0.83 -2.18 -6.57
N ILE A 87 1.76 -2.80 -5.85
CA ILE A 87 2.32 -4.11 -6.21
C ILE A 87 1.22 -5.17 -6.28
N ARG A 88 0.33 -5.22 -5.28
CA ARG A 88 -0.79 -6.17 -5.25
C ARG A 88 -1.70 -5.98 -6.46
N TYR A 89 -2.05 -4.74 -6.79
CA TYR A 89 -2.85 -4.42 -7.98
C TYR A 89 -2.18 -4.89 -9.28
N LEU A 90 -0.88 -4.58 -9.45
CA LEU A 90 -0.12 -4.94 -10.65
C LEU A 90 0.06 -6.45 -10.81
N THR A 91 0.09 -7.21 -9.72
CA THR A 91 0.28 -8.67 -9.74
C THR A 91 -1.02 -9.43 -10.03
N LYS A 92 -2.18 -8.83 -9.70
CA LYS A 92 -3.51 -9.44 -9.92
C LYS A 92 -4.05 -9.25 -11.36
N ARG A 93 -3.37 -8.48 -12.22
CA ARG A 93 -3.79 -8.18 -13.61
C ARG A 93 -2.93 -8.87 -14.65
#